data_AF-A0A364MRE1-F1
#
_entry.id   AF-A0A364MRE1-F1
#
_cell.length_a   1.000
_cell.length_b   1.000
_cell.length_c   1.000
_cell.angle_alpha   90.00
_cell.angle_beta   90.00
_cell.angle_gamma   90.00
#
_symmetry.space_group_name_H-M   'P 1'
#
loop_
_entity.id
_entity.type
_entity.pdbx_description
1 polymer ?
#
loop_
_entity_poly.entity_id
_entity_poly.type
_entity_poly.pdbx_seq_one_letter_code
_entity_poly.pdbx_strand_id
1 'polypeptide(L)'
;MDEYNLVPRDTYNMDEKGFMIGIVGRSKRVFSKSKWESKAVRQSVQDGNREWITLMACVCADGTALPPSLIYPSAENSIRSAWVDAIQAGEHEVFVSSLPTGWTNDAIGLAWLEQVFDRYTKLKSGRSRRLLILDGHGSHVTMDFIKYCDRNRILLAILPPHSTQTLQPLDVALFAPLSAAYSKELSQHLERAQGLIPINKGDFFKLFWRAWGSSFKTETTLSSFAATGISPLNPDAVLKKFTHNASTTRESSESSSALSVNDWRKMDRPARSAVKDQSDRDARKLRSSLHHICSPNTNFSIFGYPFQRPQ
;
A
#
# COMPACT_ATOMS: atom_id res chain seq x y z
N MET A 1 5.10 -5.60 18.48
CA MET A 1 4.92 -7.01 18.04
C MET A 1 4.70 -7.90 19.26
N ASP A 2 5.59 -7.85 20.25
CA ASP A 2 5.58 -8.76 21.40
C ASP A 2 4.42 -8.56 22.37
N GLU A 3 4.01 -7.31 22.64
CA GLU A 3 2.89 -6.99 23.55
C GLU A 3 1.57 -7.70 23.17
N TYR A 4 1.35 -7.89 21.86
CA TYR A 4 0.14 -8.51 21.32
C TYR A 4 0.37 -9.92 20.77
N ASN A 5 1.57 -10.49 20.97
CA ASN A 5 2.00 -11.77 20.39
C ASN A 5 1.71 -11.88 18.88
N LEU A 6 2.00 -10.81 18.14
CA LEU A 6 1.77 -10.78 16.71
C LEU A 6 2.74 -11.70 15.99
N VAL A 7 2.20 -12.61 15.19
CA VAL A 7 2.97 -13.54 14.35
C VAL A 7 2.94 -13.08 12.88
N PRO A 8 3.89 -13.51 12.04
CA PRO A 8 3.90 -13.15 10.62
C PRO A 8 2.59 -13.49 9.90
N ARG A 9 1.96 -14.61 10.25
CA ARG A 9 0.66 -15.06 9.72
C ARG A 9 -0.49 -14.09 9.99
N ASP A 10 -0.36 -13.22 10.99
CA ASP A 10 -1.37 -12.25 11.40
C ASP A 10 -0.94 -10.79 11.11
N THR A 11 0.16 -10.59 10.39
CA THR A 11 0.69 -9.27 10.03
C THR A 11 0.46 -9.02 8.55
N TYR A 12 -0.22 -7.92 8.23
CA TYR A 12 -0.65 -7.58 6.89
C TYR A 12 -0.24 -6.16 6.53
N ASN A 13 0.06 -5.97 5.26
CA ASN A 13 0.30 -4.67 4.66
C ASN A 13 -0.66 -4.47 3.50
N MET A 14 -1.39 -3.35 3.50
CA MET A 14 -2.29 -2.94 2.43
C MET A 14 -1.84 -1.60 1.86
N ASP A 15 -1.96 -1.49 0.54
CA ASP A 15 -1.64 -0.28 -0.19
C ASP A 15 -2.40 -0.22 -1.52
N GLU A 16 -2.44 0.99 -2.10
CA GLU A 16 -3.15 1.32 -3.32
C GLU A 16 -2.23 1.57 -4.51
N LYS A 17 -2.68 1.17 -5.69
CA LYS A 17 -1.96 1.43 -6.94
C LYS A 17 -2.89 1.73 -8.10
N GLY A 18 -2.70 2.88 -8.72
CA GLY A 18 -3.35 3.22 -9.98
C GLY A 18 -2.69 2.52 -11.19
N PHE A 19 -3.51 1.98 -12.09
CA PHE A 19 -3.10 1.49 -13.40
C PHE A 19 -3.82 2.26 -14.50
N MET A 20 -3.06 2.69 -15.49
CA MET A 20 -3.63 3.33 -16.68
C MET A 20 -3.81 2.30 -17.80
N ILE A 21 -5.02 2.23 -18.34
CA ILE A 21 -5.46 1.13 -19.23
C ILE A 21 -4.72 1.12 -20.57
N GLY A 22 -4.48 2.30 -21.16
CA GLY A 22 -4.08 2.42 -22.56
C GLY A 22 -2.66 2.91 -22.83
N ILE A 23 -1.83 3.13 -21.81
CA ILE A 23 -0.47 3.65 -22.02
C ILE A 23 0.55 2.53 -21.83
N VAL A 24 1.18 2.12 -22.93
CA VAL A 24 2.42 1.35 -22.90
C VAL A 24 3.56 2.34 -22.68
N GLY A 25 4.44 2.07 -21.69
CA GLY A 25 5.70 2.79 -21.57
C GLY A 25 6.51 2.77 -22.89
N ARG A 26 7.54 3.61 -23.01
CA ARG A 26 8.34 3.74 -24.25
C ARG A 26 8.81 2.35 -24.75
N SER A 27 8.26 1.89 -25.87
CA SER A 27 8.64 0.64 -26.53
C SER A 27 9.33 0.96 -27.87
N LYS A 28 10.48 0.33 -28.13
CA LYS A 28 11.15 0.37 -29.44
C LYS A 28 10.49 -0.68 -30.33
N ARG A 29 9.96 -0.28 -31.48
CA ARG A 29 9.36 -1.18 -32.47
C ARG A 29 10.20 -1.23 -33.74
N VAL A 30 10.41 -2.43 -34.29
CA VAL A 30 11.09 -2.65 -35.57
C VAL A 30 10.03 -3.02 -36.61
N PHE A 31 10.02 -2.32 -37.75
CA PHE A 31 9.07 -2.54 -38.83
C PHE A 31 9.80 -2.71 -40.16
N SER A 32 9.17 -3.38 -41.13
CA SER A 32 9.66 -3.41 -42.50
C SER A 32 9.52 -2.03 -43.16
N LYS A 33 10.49 -1.67 -44.00
CA LYS A 33 10.56 -0.37 -44.69
C LYS A 33 9.27 -0.02 -45.46
N SER A 34 8.67 -1.02 -46.11
CA SER A 34 7.40 -0.88 -46.84
C SER A 34 6.22 -0.47 -45.95
N LYS A 35 6.10 -0.99 -44.72
CA LYS A 35 5.05 -0.60 -43.75
C LYS A 35 5.28 0.79 -43.13
N TRP A 36 6.53 1.23 -43.07
CA TRP A 36 6.89 2.59 -42.62
C TRP A 36 6.57 3.66 -43.68
N GLU A 37 6.79 3.33 -44.94
CA GLU A 37 6.54 4.20 -46.09
C GLU A 37 5.04 4.34 -46.39
N SER A 38 4.25 3.28 -46.21
CA SER A 38 2.79 3.30 -46.40
C SER A 38 2.02 4.09 -45.32
N LYS A 39 2.71 4.68 -44.34
CA LYS A 39 2.15 5.41 -43.19
C LYS A 39 1.16 4.63 -42.30
N ALA A 40 0.88 3.36 -42.60
CA ALA A 40 -0.06 2.52 -41.86
C ALA A 40 0.34 2.28 -40.38
N VAL A 41 1.60 2.53 -40.03
CA VAL A 41 2.17 2.28 -38.69
C VAL A 41 2.77 3.55 -38.06
N ARG A 42 2.52 4.73 -38.67
CA ARG A 42 3.05 6.02 -38.19
C ARG A 42 2.21 6.66 -37.09
N GLN A 43 0.97 6.22 -36.90
CA GLN A 43 0.18 6.70 -35.77
C GLN A 43 0.85 6.25 -34.49
N SER A 44 1.19 7.21 -33.63
CA SER A 44 1.32 6.93 -32.21
C SER A 44 0.02 6.25 -31.79
N VAL A 45 0.04 4.94 -31.54
CA VAL A 45 -1.05 4.24 -30.85
C VAL A 45 -1.01 4.67 -29.38
N GLN A 46 -1.10 5.98 -29.15
CA GLN A 46 -1.26 6.67 -27.87
C GLN A 46 -2.69 7.20 -27.74
N ASP A 47 -3.60 6.71 -28.57
CA ASP A 47 -5.05 6.86 -28.40
C ASP A 47 -5.61 5.74 -27.51
N GLY A 48 -4.84 5.36 -26.50
CA GLY A 48 -5.25 4.41 -25.49
C GLY A 48 -6.10 5.11 -24.43
N ASN A 49 -7.08 4.39 -23.89
CA ASN A 49 -7.88 4.88 -22.79
C ASN A 49 -6.99 5.37 -21.62
N ARG A 50 -7.10 6.65 -21.25
CA ARG A 50 -6.35 7.28 -20.16
C ARG A 50 -7.03 7.15 -18.79
N GLU A 51 -8.11 6.40 -18.72
CA GLU A 51 -8.77 6.08 -17.47
C GLU A 51 -7.87 5.21 -16.59
N TRP A 52 -7.96 5.48 -15.29
CA TRP A 52 -7.21 4.79 -14.24
C TRP A 52 -8.10 3.75 -13.59
N ILE A 53 -7.59 2.55 -13.34
CA ILE A 53 -8.20 1.56 -12.47
C ILE A 53 -7.34 1.50 -11.21
N THR A 54 -7.98 1.61 -10.05
CA THR A 54 -7.28 1.56 -8.77
C THR A 54 -7.29 0.14 -8.24
N LEU A 55 -6.13 -0.38 -7.92
CA LEU A 55 -5.91 -1.65 -7.22
C LEU A 55 -5.75 -1.36 -5.73
N MET A 56 -6.55 -2.00 -4.88
CA MET A 56 -6.19 -2.21 -3.47
C MET A 56 -5.59 -3.61 -3.33
N ALA A 57 -4.34 -3.67 -2.93
CA ALA A 57 -3.62 -4.92 -2.70
C ALA A 57 -3.35 -5.10 -1.22
N CYS A 58 -3.33 -6.35 -0.75
CA CYS A 58 -2.93 -6.65 0.61
C CYS A 58 -2.13 -7.95 0.65
N VAL A 59 -0.99 -7.91 1.33
CA VAL A 59 -0.10 -9.06 1.52
C VAL A 59 0.13 -9.34 2.99
N CYS A 60 0.45 -10.59 3.29
CA CYS A 60 0.73 -11.08 4.62
C CYS A 60 2.21 -11.40 4.78
N ALA A 61 2.74 -11.20 5.99
CA ALA A 61 4.13 -11.49 6.30
C ALA A 61 4.47 -12.99 6.30
N ASP A 62 3.49 -13.89 6.14
CA ASP A 62 3.72 -15.30 5.83
C ASP A 62 3.93 -15.60 4.33
N GLY A 63 3.92 -14.56 3.49
CA GLY A 63 4.12 -14.67 2.05
C GLY A 63 2.83 -14.77 1.24
N THR A 64 1.67 -14.92 1.88
CA THR A 64 0.38 -14.99 1.17
C THR A 64 -0.11 -13.60 0.75
N ALA A 65 -0.90 -13.54 -0.33
CA ALA A 65 -1.60 -12.34 -0.76
C ALA A 65 -3.11 -12.55 -0.62
N LEU A 66 -3.83 -11.50 -0.24
CA LEU A 66 -5.29 -11.49 -0.28
C LEU A 66 -5.75 -11.28 -1.73
N PRO A 67 -6.98 -11.69 -2.07
CA PRO A 67 -7.59 -11.36 -3.36
C PRO A 67 -7.50 -9.86 -3.66
N PRO A 68 -7.03 -9.46 -4.86
CA PRO A 68 -6.95 -8.05 -5.24
C PRO A 68 -8.34 -7.44 -5.34
N SER A 69 -8.46 -6.15 -5.02
CA SER A 69 -9.68 -5.38 -5.25
C SER A 69 -9.45 -4.34 -6.34
N LEU A 70 -10.27 -4.38 -7.39
CA LEU A 70 -10.20 -3.48 -8.54
C LEU A 70 -11.36 -2.49 -8.50
N ILE A 71 -11.04 -1.21 -8.52
CA ILE A 71 -12.00 -0.10 -8.51
C ILE A 71 -11.99 0.55 -9.89
N TYR A 72 -13.09 0.39 -10.61
CA TYR A 72 -13.29 0.98 -11.93
C TYR A 72 -13.90 2.39 -11.81
N PRO A 73 -13.39 3.39 -12.55
CA PRO A 73 -14.04 4.67 -12.64
C PRO A 73 -15.34 4.53 -13.45
N SER A 74 -16.47 4.96 -12.90
CA SER A 74 -17.78 4.93 -13.55
C SER A 74 -18.67 6.06 -13.03
N ALA A 75 -19.09 6.96 -13.91
CA ALA A 75 -19.92 8.12 -13.57
C ALA A 75 -21.26 7.74 -12.90
N GLU A 76 -21.78 6.55 -13.20
CA GLU A 76 -23.06 6.04 -12.70
C GLU A 76 -22.90 5.06 -11.52
N ASN A 77 -21.69 4.89 -10.97
CA ASN A 77 -21.38 3.84 -9.98
C ASN A 77 -21.81 2.43 -10.41
N SER A 78 -21.88 2.20 -11.72
CA SER A 78 -22.28 0.93 -12.32
C SER A 78 -21.07 0.25 -12.97
N ILE A 79 -20.95 -1.05 -12.73
CA ILE A 79 -20.00 -1.92 -13.44
C ILE A 79 -20.71 -2.44 -14.68
N ARG A 80 -20.13 -2.21 -15.85
CA ARG A 80 -20.64 -2.80 -17.10
C ARG A 80 -20.20 -4.27 -17.17
N SER A 81 -21.10 -5.16 -17.61
CA SER A 81 -20.80 -6.59 -17.78
C SER A 81 -19.51 -6.81 -18.58
N ALA A 82 -19.35 -6.09 -19.69
CA ALA A 82 -18.16 -6.10 -20.54
C ALA A 82 -16.83 -5.87 -19.81
N TRP A 83 -16.82 -5.23 -18.65
CA TRP A 83 -15.59 -5.00 -17.87
C TRP A 83 -15.17 -6.21 -17.04
N VAL A 84 -16.13 -7.09 -16.73
CA VAL A 84 -15.98 -8.25 -15.85
C VAL A 84 -16.30 -9.57 -16.54
N ASP A 85 -16.69 -9.57 -17.81
CA ASP A 85 -16.98 -10.79 -18.60
C ASP A 85 -15.81 -11.80 -18.62
N ALA A 86 -14.60 -11.32 -18.38
CA ALA A 86 -13.40 -12.13 -18.28
C ALA A 86 -13.24 -12.86 -16.93
N ILE A 87 -14.00 -12.45 -15.91
CA ILE A 87 -13.90 -12.97 -14.54
C ILE A 87 -14.71 -14.25 -14.44
N GLN A 88 -14.02 -15.39 -14.52
CA GLN A 88 -14.57 -16.71 -14.26
C GLN A 88 -14.60 -17.04 -12.75
N ALA A 89 -15.79 -17.33 -12.22
CA ALA A 89 -15.97 -17.76 -10.84
C ALA A 89 -15.26 -19.11 -10.59
N GLY A 90 -14.57 -19.23 -9.45
CA GLY A 90 -13.81 -20.43 -9.08
C GLY A 90 -12.37 -20.47 -9.64
N GLU A 91 -12.10 -19.80 -10.75
CA GLU A 91 -10.73 -19.57 -11.25
C GLU A 91 -10.15 -18.27 -10.71
N HIS A 92 -10.97 -17.21 -10.70
CA HIS A 92 -10.55 -15.88 -10.28
C HIS A 92 -11.16 -15.50 -8.94
N GLU A 93 -10.28 -15.16 -8.01
CA GLU A 93 -10.69 -14.56 -6.75
C GLU A 93 -10.28 -13.09 -6.76
N VAL A 94 -11.25 -12.21 -7.02
CA VAL A 94 -11.06 -10.77 -7.19
C VAL A 94 -12.31 -10.04 -6.72
N PHE A 95 -12.13 -8.90 -6.08
CA PHE A 95 -13.22 -8.01 -5.70
C PHE A 95 -13.29 -6.87 -6.71
N VAL A 96 -14.48 -6.56 -7.21
CA VAL A 96 -14.67 -5.47 -8.18
C VAL A 96 -15.68 -4.47 -7.63
N SER A 97 -15.35 -3.20 -7.74
CA SER A 97 -16.20 -2.08 -7.36
C SER A 97 -16.07 -0.96 -8.37
N SER A 98 -16.96 0.04 -8.30
CA SER A 98 -16.86 1.23 -9.14
C SER A 98 -17.16 2.51 -8.38
N LEU A 99 -16.45 3.60 -8.72
CA LEU A 99 -16.66 4.94 -8.18
C LEU A 99 -16.59 6.01 -9.27
N PRO A 100 -17.18 7.20 -9.09
CA PRO A 100 -17.23 8.22 -10.13
C PRO A 100 -15.84 8.72 -10.53
N THR A 101 -14.95 8.84 -9.55
CA THR A 101 -13.59 9.36 -9.74
C THR A 101 -12.53 8.27 -9.87
N GLY A 102 -12.88 7.00 -9.62
CA GLY A 102 -11.92 5.88 -9.56
C GLY A 102 -10.97 5.90 -8.36
N TRP A 103 -11.05 6.91 -7.49
CA TRP A 103 -10.30 6.99 -6.23
C TRP A 103 -11.11 6.39 -5.11
N THR A 104 -10.44 5.75 -4.15
CA THR A 104 -11.07 5.28 -2.93
C THR A 104 -11.73 6.42 -2.16
N ASN A 105 -12.84 6.10 -1.50
CA ASN A 105 -13.49 6.96 -0.53
C ASN A 105 -13.66 6.17 0.78
N ASP A 106 -14.08 6.85 1.83
CA ASP A 106 -14.26 6.27 3.16
C ASP A 106 -15.15 5.01 3.16
N ALA A 107 -16.19 5.00 2.32
CA ALA A 107 -17.12 3.90 2.19
C ALA A 107 -16.49 2.67 1.54
N ILE A 108 -15.65 2.84 0.52
CA ILE A 108 -14.93 1.74 -0.12
C ILE A 108 -13.84 1.18 0.79
N GLY A 109 -13.13 2.03 1.53
CA GLY A 109 -12.16 1.56 2.53
C GLY A 109 -12.80 0.65 3.57
N LEU A 110 -13.96 1.06 4.11
CA LEU A 110 -14.73 0.24 5.05
C LEU A 110 -15.27 -1.04 4.39
N ALA A 111 -15.86 -0.94 3.19
CA ALA A 111 -16.38 -2.12 2.48
C ALA A 111 -15.26 -3.14 2.18
N TRP A 112 -14.07 -2.67 1.80
CA TRP A 112 -12.89 -3.52 1.60
C TRP A 112 -12.46 -4.19 2.91
N LEU A 113 -12.43 -3.44 4.02
CA LEU A 113 -12.09 -3.98 5.34
C LEU A 113 -13.05 -5.10 5.75
N GLU A 114 -14.35 -4.94 5.52
CA GLU A 114 -15.38 -5.92 5.87
C GLU A 114 -15.38 -7.14 4.92
N GLN A 115 -15.40 -6.88 3.62
CA GLN A 115 -15.68 -7.90 2.60
C GLN A 115 -14.44 -8.64 2.14
N VAL A 116 -13.26 -8.04 2.30
CA VAL A 116 -11.98 -8.63 1.88
C VAL A 116 -11.12 -8.89 3.10
N PHE A 117 -10.70 -7.86 3.83
CA PHE A 117 -9.72 -8.08 4.89
C PHE A 117 -10.27 -8.99 6.00
N ASP A 118 -11.40 -8.64 6.63
CA ASP A 118 -11.95 -9.42 7.73
C ASP A 118 -12.40 -10.80 7.24
N ARG A 119 -13.12 -10.88 6.11
CA ARG A 119 -13.60 -12.13 5.53
C ARG A 119 -12.48 -13.16 5.33
N TYR A 120 -11.33 -12.76 4.78
CA TYR A 120 -10.25 -13.68 4.42
C TYR A 120 -9.27 -13.97 5.56
N THR A 121 -9.16 -13.07 6.53
CA THR A 121 -8.15 -13.22 7.59
C THR A 121 -8.72 -13.75 8.90
N LYS A 122 -10.03 -13.61 9.15
CA LYS A 122 -10.67 -13.96 10.43
C LYS A 122 -10.56 -15.44 10.78
N LEU A 123 -10.81 -16.32 9.81
CA LEU A 123 -10.66 -17.77 10.03
C LEU A 123 -9.18 -18.14 10.25
N LYS A 124 -8.28 -17.50 9.50
CA LYS A 124 -6.84 -17.72 9.56
C LYS A 124 -6.25 -17.34 10.92
N SER A 125 -6.73 -16.24 11.53
CA SER A 125 -6.25 -15.74 12.82
C SER A 125 -6.95 -16.39 14.03
N GLY A 126 -8.12 -17.00 13.84
CA GLY A 126 -8.92 -17.57 14.92
C GLY A 126 -9.27 -16.51 15.98
N ARG A 127 -8.69 -16.62 17.18
CA ARG A 127 -8.89 -15.67 18.29
C ARG A 127 -7.80 -14.60 18.42
N SER A 128 -6.72 -14.71 17.65
CA SER A 128 -5.58 -13.79 17.66
C SER A 128 -5.95 -12.42 17.11
N ARG A 129 -5.17 -11.40 17.50
CA ARG A 129 -5.25 -10.07 16.89
C ARG A 129 -4.52 -10.07 15.56
N ARG A 130 -5.04 -9.32 14.59
CA ARG A 130 -4.44 -9.13 13.27
C ARG A 130 -3.91 -7.72 13.14
N LEU A 131 -2.68 -7.54 12.70
CA LEU A 131 -2.11 -6.24 12.43
C LEU A 131 -2.33 -5.88 10.96
N LEU A 132 -2.97 -4.73 10.70
CA LEU A 132 -3.11 -4.14 9.38
C LEU A 132 -2.27 -2.86 9.32
N ILE A 133 -1.25 -2.88 8.47
CA ILE A 133 -0.34 -1.77 8.21
C ILE A 133 -0.82 -1.01 6.97
N LEU A 134 -1.07 0.28 7.13
CA LEU A 134 -1.58 1.19 6.11
C LEU A 134 -0.59 2.34 5.90
N ASP A 135 -0.56 2.91 4.70
CA ASP A 135 0.19 4.13 4.46
C ASP A 135 -0.51 5.35 5.09
N GLY A 136 0.26 6.35 5.48
CA GLY A 136 -0.27 7.59 6.08
C GLY A 136 -0.84 8.56 5.04
N HIS A 137 -0.99 8.14 3.79
CA HIS A 137 -1.35 9.03 2.69
C HIS A 137 -2.87 9.16 2.50
N GLY A 138 -3.68 8.34 3.16
CA GLY A 138 -5.09 8.19 2.80
C GLY A 138 -6.11 8.68 3.81
N SER A 139 -7.04 9.49 3.32
CA SER A 139 -8.35 9.89 3.88
C SER A 139 -9.26 8.75 4.37
N HIS A 140 -8.88 7.47 4.23
CA HIS A 140 -9.76 6.30 4.42
C HIS A 140 -9.93 5.83 5.87
N VAL A 141 -9.11 6.33 6.80
CA VAL A 141 -9.17 5.94 8.21
C VAL A 141 -10.22 6.79 8.93
N THR A 142 -11.49 6.49 8.65
CA THR A 142 -12.61 7.11 9.38
C THR A 142 -12.78 6.52 10.77
N MET A 143 -13.58 7.20 11.59
CA MET A 143 -13.95 6.68 12.90
C MET A 143 -14.69 5.33 12.80
N ASP A 144 -15.50 5.12 11.77
CA ASP A 144 -16.21 3.86 11.58
C ASP A 144 -15.27 2.72 11.18
N PHE A 145 -14.25 3.03 10.37
CA PHE A 145 -13.16 2.11 10.06
C PHE A 145 -12.42 1.68 11.33
N ILE A 146 -12.01 2.64 12.17
CA ILE A 146 -11.32 2.38 13.44
C ILE A 146 -12.20 1.54 14.38
N LYS A 147 -13.48 1.91 14.54
CA LYS A 147 -14.44 1.17 15.36
C LYS A 147 -14.68 -0.24 14.86
N TYR A 148 -14.69 -0.46 13.54
CA TYR A 148 -14.79 -1.80 12.97
C TYR A 148 -13.56 -2.64 13.31
N CYS A 149 -12.36 -2.06 13.16
CA CYS A 149 -11.11 -2.72 13.50
C CYS A 149 -11.06 -3.13 14.97
N ASP A 150 -11.37 -2.22 15.89
CA ASP A 150 -11.37 -2.49 17.33
C ASP A 150 -12.32 -3.64 17.70
N ARG A 151 -13.57 -3.58 17.22
CA ARG A 151 -14.58 -4.63 17.45
C ARG A 151 -14.16 -6.01 16.92
N ASN A 152 -13.38 -6.05 15.84
CA ASN A 152 -12.96 -7.29 15.19
C ASN A 152 -11.50 -7.69 15.51
N ARG A 153 -10.89 -7.12 16.55
CA ARG A 153 -9.51 -7.44 16.99
C ARG A 153 -8.46 -7.20 15.90
N ILE A 154 -8.65 -6.14 15.12
CA ILE A 154 -7.70 -5.68 14.11
C ILE A 154 -6.95 -4.48 14.68
N LEU A 155 -5.64 -4.61 14.81
CA LEU A 155 -4.73 -3.54 15.19
C LEU A 155 -4.37 -2.75 13.93
N LEU A 156 -4.43 -1.42 14.01
CA LEU A 156 -4.02 -0.54 12.92
C LEU A 156 -2.64 0.04 13.21
N ALA A 157 -1.75 -0.07 12.23
CA ALA A 157 -0.49 0.68 12.20
C ALA A 157 -0.49 1.58 10.97
N ILE A 158 -0.52 2.89 11.20
CA ILE A 158 -0.47 3.89 10.13
C ILE A 158 0.98 4.35 10.02
N LEU A 159 1.58 4.16 8.86
CA LEU A 159 2.96 4.58 8.64
C LEU A 159 3.04 6.11 8.57
N PRO A 160 4.17 6.71 8.99
CA PRO A 160 4.36 8.15 8.86
C PRO A 160 4.26 8.59 7.39
N PRO A 161 3.74 9.80 7.12
CA PRO A 161 3.70 10.33 5.75
C PRO A 161 5.10 10.33 5.13
N HIS A 162 5.15 10.12 3.81
CA HIS A 162 6.38 10.02 3.02
C HIS A 162 7.31 8.85 3.36
N SER A 163 6.87 7.86 4.15
CA SER A 163 7.65 6.65 4.46
C SER A 163 7.38 5.46 3.54
N THR A 164 6.46 5.64 2.59
CA THR A 164 5.97 4.64 1.63
C THR A 164 7.11 3.86 0.96
N GLN A 165 8.05 4.56 0.32
CA GLN A 165 9.18 3.94 -0.40
C GLN A 165 10.19 3.19 0.47
N THR A 166 10.08 3.28 1.80
CA THR A 166 11.04 2.66 2.73
C THR A 166 10.41 1.57 3.58
N LEU A 167 9.16 1.76 4.00
CA LEU A 167 8.48 0.94 5.01
C LEU A 167 7.26 0.19 4.48
N GLN A 168 6.80 0.43 3.24
CA GLN A 168 5.67 -0.31 2.64
C GLN A 168 6.17 -1.51 1.84
N PRO A 169 5.93 -2.76 2.30
CA PRO A 169 6.28 -3.97 1.57
C PRO A 169 5.80 -3.96 0.11
N LEU A 170 4.56 -3.51 -0.13
CA LEU A 170 3.96 -3.43 -1.46
C LEU A 170 4.75 -2.53 -2.42
N ASP A 171 5.10 -1.32 -2.01
CA ASP A 171 5.92 -0.42 -2.85
C ASP A 171 7.35 -0.89 -3.04
N VAL A 172 7.96 -1.41 -1.98
CA VAL A 172 9.39 -1.75 -1.98
C VAL A 172 9.70 -2.86 -2.97
N ALA A 173 8.82 -3.85 -3.14
CA ALA A 173 9.16 -5.05 -3.91
C ALA A 173 8.05 -5.63 -4.79
N LEU A 174 6.77 -5.26 -4.65
CA LEU A 174 5.67 -5.93 -5.36
C LEU A 174 5.10 -5.08 -6.50
N PHE A 175 4.93 -3.77 -6.29
CA PHE A 175 4.28 -2.88 -7.25
C PHE A 175 5.12 -2.56 -8.49
N ALA A 176 6.44 -2.49 -8.37
CA ALA A 176 7.31 -2.30 -9.53
C ALA A 176 7.31 -3.53 -10.46
N PRO A 177 7.53 -4.77 -9.96
CA PRO A 177 7.38 -5.98 -10.79
C PRO A 177 5.99 -6.12 -11.40
N LEU A 178 4.91 -5.86 -10.64
CA LEU A 178 3.55 -5.90 -11.16
C LEU A 178 3.35 -4.92 -12.33
N SER A 179 3.86 -3.70 -12.21
CA SER A 179 3.79 -2.70 -13.29
C SER A 179 4.53 -3.15 -14.55
N ALA A 180 5.71 -3.76 -14.38
CA ALA A 180 6.52 -4.27 -15.47
C ALA A 180 5.84 -5.47 -16.16
N ALA A 181 5.30 -6.40 -15.39
CA ALA A 181 4.55 -7.55 -15.90
C ALA A 181 3.29 -7.10 -16.66
N TYR A 182 2.53 -6.16 -16.12
CA TYR A 182 1.36 -5.59 -16.79
C TYR A 182 1.75 -4.90 -18.10
N SER A 183 2.81 -4.08 -18.09
CA SER A 183 3.32 -3.41 -19.30
C SER A 183 3.76 -4.40 -20.38
N LYS A 184 4.30 -5.56 -19.98
CA LYS A 184 4.67 -6.66 -20.86
C LYS A 184 3.43 -7.31 -21.48
N GLU A 185 2.42 -7.67 -20.68
CA GLU A 185 1.14 -8.22 -21.17
C GLU A 185 0.45 -7.26 -22.15
N LEU A 186 0.45 -5.97 -21.82
CA LEU A 186 -0.10 -4.90 -22.67
C LEU A 186 0.62 -4.83 -24.02
N SER A 187 1.95 -4.86 -24.00
CA SER A 187 2.77 -4.83 -25.21
C SER A 187 2.50 -6.03 -26.12
N GLN A 188 2.43 -7.23 -25.53
CA GLN A 188 2.13 -8.46 -26.26
C GLN A 188 0.71 -8.47 -26.83
N HIS A 189 -0.27 -7.95 -26.09
CA HIS A 189 -1.64 -7.83 -26.57
C HIS A 189 -1.71 -6.93 -27.80
N LEU A 190 -1.07 -5.75 -27.74
CA LEU A 190 -1.01 -4.82 -28.88
C LEU A 190 -0.26 -5.40 -30.07
N GLU A 191 0.81 -6.16 -29.86
CA GLU A 191 1.54 -6.84 -30.93
C GLU A 191 0.66 -7.86 -31.66
N ARG A 192 -0.07 -8.70 -30.91
CA ARG A 192 -1.01 -9.68 -31.48
C ARG A 192 -2.16 -9.01 -32.23
N ALA A 193 -2.66 -7.89 -31.72
CA ALA A 193 -3.69 -7.08 -32.36
C ALA A 193 -3.15 -6.20 -33.51
N GLN A 194 -1.85 -6.28 -33.82
CA GLN A 194 -1.15 -5.42 -34.80
C GLN A 194 -1.32 -3.91 -34.53
N GLY A 195 -1.66 -3.53 -33.30
CA GLY A 195 -1.99 -2.16 -32.91
C GLY A 195 -3.29 -1.62 -33.51
N LEU A 196 -4.13 -2.47 -34.10
CA LEU A 196 -5.36 -2.08 -34.78
C LEU A 196 -6.58 -2.08 -33.86
N ILE A 197 -6.51 -2.77 -32.72
CA ILE A 197 -7.58 -2.85 -31.73
C ILE A 197 -7.23 -1.94 -30.55
N PRO A 198 -8.05 -0.92 -30.24
CA PRO A 198 -7.84 -0.08 -29.07
C PRO A 198 -8.12 -0.86 -27.78
N ILE A 199 -7.30 -0.63 -26.76
CA ILE A 199 -7.47 -1.25 -25.44
C ILE A 199 -8.60 -0.55 -24.71
N ASN A 200 -9.59 -1.32 -24.26
CA ASN A 200 -10.71 -0.82 -23.47
C ASN A 200 -10.68 -1.36 -22.02
N LYS A 201 -11.62 -0.91 -21.19
CA LYS A 201 -11.74 -1.35 -19.78
C LYS A 201 -11.93 -2.86 -19.61
N GLY A 202 -12.61 -3.53 -20.53
CA GLY A 202 -12.83 -4.99 -20.50
C GLY A 202 -11.60 -5.83 -20.80
N ASP A 203 -10.60 -5.24 -21.46
CA ASP A 203 -9.32 -5.92 -21.69
C ASP A 203 -8.42 -5.89 -20.44
N PHE A 204 -8.65 -4.91 -19.54
CA PHE A 204 -7.80 -4.69 -18.37
C PHE A 204 -7.64 -5.94 -17.52
N PHE A 205 -8.76 -6.54 -17.09
CA PHE A 205 -8.72 -7.66 -16.14
C PHE A 205 -7.88 -8.84 -16.66
N LYS A 206 -8.01 -9.20 -17.95
CA LYS A 206 -7.28 -10.33 -18.53
C LYS A 206 -5.77 -10.12 -18.47
N LEU A 207 -5.32 -8.90 -18.77
CA LEU A 207 -3.91 -8.53 -18.75
C LEU A 207 -3.39 -8.39 -17.31
N PHE A 208 -4.19 -7.75 -16.46
CA PHE A 208 -3.91 -7.58 -15.04
C PHE A 208 -3.76 -8.92 -14.33
N TRP A 209 -4.68 -9.86 -14.52
CA TRP A 209 -4.69 -11.12 -13.79
C TRP A 209 -3.44 -11.97 -14.08
N ARG A 210 -2.99 -12.01 -15.34
CA ARG A 210 -1.73 -12.65 -15.73
C ARG A 210 -0.53 -11.98 -15.06
N ALA A 211 -0.51 -10.64 -15.06
CA ALA A 211 0.54 -9.88 -14.41
C ALA A 211 0.55 -10.12 -12.89
N TRP A 212 -0.62 -10.13 -12.24
CA TRP A 212 -0.82 -10.41 -10.82
C TRP A 212 -0.26 -11.78 -10.44
N GLY A 213 -0.71 -12.84 -11.11
CA GLY A 213 -0.23 -14.21 -10.84
C GLY A 213 1.27 -14.41 -11.08
N SER A 214 1.88 -13.62 -11.98
CA SER A 214 3.33 -13.67 -12.20
C SER A 214 4.16 -12.87 -11.19
N SER A 215 3.55 -11.91 -10.48
CA SER A 215 4.26 -10.92 -9.64
C SER A 215 4.08 -11.15 -8.14
N PHE A 216 2.88 -11.55 -7.71
CA PHE A 216 2.54 -11.74 -6.30
C PHE A 216 2.90 -13.16 -5.85
N LYS A 217 4.20 -13.42 -5.76
CA LYS A 217 4.75 -14.71 -5.31
C LYS A 217 5.09 -14.70 -3.83
N THR A 218 5.09 -15.88 -3.23
CA THR A 218 5.43 -16.08 -1.81
C THR A 218 6.83 -15.54 -1.48
N GLU A 219 7.82 -15.84 -2.31
CA GLU A 219 9.21 -15.47 -2.07
C GLU A 219 9.41 -13.96 -2.12
N THR A 220 8.79 -13.29 -3.10
CA THR A 220 8.84 -11.83 -3.25
C THR A 220 8.15 -11.14 -2.08
N THR A 221 7.00 -11.68 -1.66
CA THR A 221 6.26 -11.15 -0.51
C THR A 221 7.08 -11.28 0.78
N LEU A 222 7.65 -12.45 1.07
CA LEU A 222 8.51 -12.64 2.24
C LEU A 222 9.74 -11.69 2.21
N SER A 223 10.39 -11.57 1.06
CA SER A 223 11.53 -10.66 0.87
C SER A 223 11.15 -9.20 1.10
N SER A 224 9.93 -8.79 0.69
CA SER A 224 9.43 -7.42 0.88
C SER A 224 9.28 -7.04 2.36
N PHE A 225 8.78 -7.96 3.19
CA PHE A 225 8.67 -7.76 4.64
C PHE A 225 10.02 -7.75 5.35
N ALA A 226 10.97 -8.56 4.88
CA ALA A 226 12.33 -8.56 5.41
C ALA A 226 13.07 -7.26 5.05
N ALA A 227 12.89 -6.76 3.82
CA ALA A 227 13.53 -5.54 3.32
C ALA A 227 13.01 -4.25 3.98
N THR A 228 11.79 -4.30 4.53
CA THR A 228 11.18 -3.20 5.31
C THR A 228 11.42 -3.35 6.81
N GLY A 229 12.05 -4.45 7.25
CA GLY A 229 12.32 -4.70 8.65
C GLY A 229 11.05 -4.93 9.50
N ILE A 230 9.91 -5.20 8.86
CA ILE A 230 8.65 -5.47 9.57
C ILE A 230 8.60 -6.92 10.03
N SER A 231 8.99 -7.88 9.17
CA SER A 231 9.00 -9.30 9.50
C SER A 231 10.14 -10.02 8.78
N PRO A 232 11.15 -10.55 9.51
CA PRO A 232 11.33 -10.41 10.96
C PRO A 232 11.54 -8.93 11.36
N LEU A 233 11.13 -8.57 12.57
CA LEU A 233 11.26 -7.21 13.08
C LEU A 233 12.76 -6.85 13.17
N ASN A 234 13.20 -5.91 12.35
CA ASN A 234 14.58 -5.47 12.27
C ASN A 234 14.66 -3.97 11.94
N PRO A 235 14.71 -3.09 12.95
CA PRO A 235 14.84 -1.65 12.75
C PRO A 235 16.09 -1.24 11.95
N ASP A 236 17.19 -2.00 12.07
CA ASP A 236 18.46 -1.67 11.41
C ASP A 236 18.39 -1.84 9.89
N ALA A 237 17.51 -2.72 9.39
CA ALA A 237 17.29 -2.90 7.95
C ALA A 237 16.83 -1.60 7.28
N VAL A 238 16.06 -0.79 8.00
CA VAL A 238 15.57 0.52 7.56
C VAL A 238 16.64 1.58 7.77
N LEU A 239 17.28 1.62 8.95
CA LEU A 239 18.27 2.63 9.30
C LEU A 239 19.49 2.62 8.37
N LYS A 240 19.91 1.44 7.89
CA LYS A 240 21.00 1.29 6.90
C LYS A 240 20.72 2.00 5.58
N LYS A 241 19.45 2.13 5.17
CA LYS A 241 19.08 2.88 3.94
C LYS A 241 19.28 4.38 4.12
N PHE A 242 19.02 4.91 5.31
CA PHE A 242 19.20 6.33 5.62
C PHE A 242 20.66 6.73 5.81
N THR A 243 21.48 5.86 6.41
CA THR A 243 22.92 6.13 6.57
C THR A 243 23.68 6.15 5.25
N HIS A 244 23.24 5.36 4.26
CA HIS A 244 23.84 5.35 2.93
C HIS A 244 23.48 6.59 2.07
N ASN A 245 22.31 7.19 2.33
CA ASN A 245 21.92 8.47 1.70
C ASN A 245 22.63 9.66 2.35
N ALA A 246 22.88 9.62 3.66
CA ALA A 246 23.62 10.67 4.36
C ALA A 246 25.09 10.78 3.93
N SER A 247 25.70 9.70 3.43
CA SER A 247 27.07 9.74 2.89
C SER A 247 27.14 10.32 1.48
N THR A 248 26.05 10.33 0.71
CA THR A 248 26.00 10.93 -0.63
C THR A 248 25.68 12.44 -0.61
N THR A 249 25.19 12.97 0.51
CA THR A 249 24.81 14.39 0.65
C THR A 249 25.82 15.21 1.46
N ARG A 250 26.98 14.66 1.83
CA ARG A 250 27.98 15.33 2.69
C ARG A 250 28.92 16.32 2.00
N GLU A 251 28.67 16.67 0.74
CA GLU A 251 29.28 17.85 0.10
C GLU A 251 28.24 18.96 -0.11
N SER A 252 27.66 19.48 0.98
CA SER A 252 27.30 20.90 1.13
C SER A 252 26.60 21.14 2.47
N SER A 253 27.32 21.85 3.35
CA SER A 253 26.85 22.73 4.42
C SER A 253 25.86 22.19 5.48
N GLU A 254 26.33 22.28 6.73
CA GLU A 254 25.65 22.00 8.00
C GLU A 254 24.22 22.57 8.12
N SER A 255 23.27 21.71 8.51
CA SER A 255 22.20 22.09 9.43
C SER A 255 21.59 20.85 10.10
N SER A 256 21.77 20.77 11.41
CA SER A 256 21.13 19.80 12.30
C SER A 256 19.61 19.99 12.30
N SER A 257 18.84 18.93 12.02
CA SER A 257 17.40 18.90 12.32
C SER A 257 17.03 17.63 13.09
N ALA A 258 17.29 17.67 14.39
CA ALA A 258 16.48 16.93 15.34
C ALA A 258 15.05 17.53 15.31
N LEU A 259 14.02 16.68 15.21
CA LEU A 259 12.62 17.10 15.27
C LEU A 259 12.38 17.95 16.52
N SER A 260 11.93 19.18 16.32
CA SER A 260 11.77 20.18 17.37
C SER A 260 10.37 20.13 17.98
N VAL A 261 10.27 20.52 19.25
CA VAL A 261 9.04 20.75 20.03
C VAL A 261 8.03 21.69 19.32
N ASN A 262 8.37 22.32 18.20
CA ASN A 262 7.38 23.06 17.40
C ASN A 262 6.51 22.19 16.49
N ASP A 263 6.92 20.96 16.17
CA ASP A 263 6.13 20.05 15.32
C ASP A 263 4.97 19.38 16.08
N TRP A 264 5.08 19.18 17.41
CA TRP A 264 3.95 18.67 18.22
C TRP A 264 2.78 19.65 18.25
N ARG A 265 3.05 20.96 18.25
CA ARG A 265 1.99 22.00 18.25
C ARG A 265 1.18 22.01 16.95
N LYS A 266 1.72 21.47 15.85
CA LYS A 266 1.01 21.30 14.58
C LYS A 266 0.10 20.06 14.58
N MET A 267 0.49 18.99 15.28
CA MET A 267 -0.32 17.77 15.43
C MET A 267 -1.42 17.88 16.52
N ASP A 268 -1.24 18.74 17.52
CA ASP A 268 -2.21 18.94 18.61
C ASP A 268 -3.43 19.79 18.19
N ARG A 269 -3.28 20.65 17.16
CA ARG A 269 -4.38 21.50 16.65
C ARG A 269 -5.53 20.70 16.01
N PRO A 270 -5.27 19.74 15.11
CA PRO A 270 -6.33 18.88 14.54
C PRO A 270 -7.02 18.03 15.61
N ALA A 271 -6.24 17.45 16.54
CA ALA A 271 -6.75 16.60 17.62
C ALA A 271 -7.68 17.36 18.59
N ARG A 272 -7.38 18.63 18.88
CA ARG A 272 -8.25 19.50 19.71
C ARG A 272 -9.52 19.95 18.99
N SER A 273 -9.51 20.07 17.67
CA SER A 273 -10.69 20.48 16.90
C SER A 273 -11.73 19.36 16.72
N ALA A 274 -11.30 18.10 16.83
CA ALA A 274 -12.14 16.91 16.68
C ALA A 274 -12.90 16.52 17.97
N VAL A 275 -12.54 17.08 19.12
CA VAL A 275 -13.13 16.76 20.42
C VAL A 275 -14.07 17.88 20.86
N LYS A 276 -15.39 17.66 20.74
CA LYS A 276 -16.43 18.62 21.14
C LYS A 276 -16.51 18.83 22.66
N ASP A 277 -16.00 17.89 23.47
CA ASP A 277 -15.98 18.00 24.92
C ASP A 277 -14.67 17.46 25.51
N GLN A 278 -13.81 18.35 26.02
CA GLN A 278 -12.49 18.01 26.56
C GLN A 278 -12.56 17.29 27.92
N SER A 279 -13.76 17.17 28.49
CA SER A 279 -13.99 16.43 29.74
C SER A 279 -14.26 14.93 29.52
N ASP A 280 -14.44 14.51 28.26
CA ASP A 280 -14.77 13.13 27.90
C ASP A 280 -13.65 12.14 28.26
N ARG A 281 -14.06 11.02 28.87
CA ARG A 281 -13.18 9.95 29.35
C ARG A 281 -12.43 9.29 28.21
N ASP A 282 -13.04 9.23 27.03
CA ASP A 282 -12.46 8.62 25.83
C ASP A 282 -11.43 9.54 25.17
N ALA A 283 -11.64 10.86 25.20
CA ALA A 283 -10.66 11.85 24.76
C ALA A 283 -9.40 11.83 25.66
N ARG A 284 -9.56 11.63 26.97
CA ARG A 284 -8.42 11.47 27.90
C ARG A 284 -7.66 10.17 27.67
N LYS A 285 -8.37 9.07 27.40
CA LYS A 285 -7.74 7.78 27.08
C LYS A 285 -6.93 7.86 25.77
N LEU A 286 -7.53 8.41 24.71
CA LEU A 286 -6.84 8.63 23.43
C LEU A 286 -5.58 9.47 23.62
N ARG A 287 -5.68 10.55 24.40
CA ARG A 287 -4.54 11.41 24.71
C ARG A 287 -3.46 10.71 25.54
N SER A 288 -3.82 9.89 26.52
CA SER A 288 -2.85 9.10 27.29
C SER A 288 -2.16 8.03 26.44
N SER A 289 -2.90 7.38 25.53
CA SER A 289 -2.34 6.40 24.61
C SER A 289 -1.38 7.05 23.62
N LEU A 290 -1.72 8.23 23.08
CA LEU A 290 -0.83 9.00 22.22
C LEU A 290 0.43 9.49 22.97
N HIS A 291 0.30 9.91 24.22
CA HIS A 291 1.45 10.31 25.05
C HIS A 291 2.42 9.14 25.32
N HIS A 292 1.88 7.93 25.43
CA HIS A 292 2.68 6.73 25.66
C HIS A 292 3.41 6.26 24.40
N ILE A 293 2.81 6.46 23.23
CA ILE A 293 3.40 6.13 21.92
C ILE A 293 4.54 7.10 21.53
N CYS A 294 4.49 8.35 21.98
CA CYS A 294 5.42 9.40 21.54
C CYS A 294 6.49 9.81 22.58
N SER A 295 6.58 9.14 23.73
CA SER A 295 7.71 9.36 24.62
C SER A 295 8.95 8.65 24.05
N PRO A 296 10.05 9.35 23.73
CA PRO A 296 11.28 8.68 23.32
C PRO A 296 11.78 7.86 24.50
N ASN A 297 12.12 6.59 24.25
CA ASN A 297 12.98 5.81 25.13
C ASN A 297 14.33 6.54 25.26
N THR A 298 14.45 7.42 26.25
CA THR A 298 15.75 7.95 26.68
C THR A 298 16.52 6.87 27.42
N ASN A 299 17.43 6.24 26.68
CA ASN A 299 18.76 5.76 27.06
C ASN A 299 18.91 4.76 28.22
N PHE A 300 19.30 3.53 27.85
CA PHE A 300 20.36 2.81 28.55
C PHE A 300 21.72 3.46 28.22
N SER A 301 22.56 3.80 29.21
CA SER A 301 23.96 3.34 29.36
C SER A 301 24.83 4.17 30.34
N ILE A 302 25.23 3.52 31.45
CA ILE A 302 26.58 3.43 32.07
C ILE A 302 27.37 4.72 32.44
N PHE A 303 27.70 4.89 33.74
CA PHE A 303 29.06 5.15 34.29
C PHE A 303 29.05 4.99 35.83
N GLY A 304 30.02 4.26 36.39
CA GLY A 304 30.11 3.95 37.82
C GLY A 304 30.91 4.96 38.66
N TYR A 305 30.78 4.86 39.99
CA TYR A 305 31.86 4.87 41.00
C TYR A 305 31.25 4.43 42.37
N PRO A 306 32.03 3.81 43.27
CA PRO A 306 31.55 3.21 44.50
C PRO A 306 31.54 4.24 45.64
N PHE A 307 30.57 4.16 46.55
CA PHE A 307 30.65 4.88 47.82
C PHE A 307 30.31 3.96 48.99
N GLN A 308 31.30 3.82 49.86
CA GLN A 308 31.27 3.14 51.15
C GLN A 308 30.18 3.73 52.06
N ARG A 309 29.54 2.87 52.85
CA ARG A 309 28.81 3.29 54.06
C ARG A 309 29.81 3.45 55.21
N PRO A 310 29.78 4.55 55.97
CA PRO A 310 30.24 4.52 57.35
C PRO A 310 29.08 4.11 58.27
N GLN A 311 29.39 3.10 59.10
CA GLN A 311 28.83 2.66 60.38
C GLN A 311 27.30 2.62 60.55
#